data_AF-A0A4Q2Z6C5-F1
#
_entry.id   AF-A0A4Q2Z6C5-F1
#
_cell.length_a   1.000
_cell.length_b   1.000
_cell.length_c   1.000
_cell.angle_alpha   90.00
_cell.angle_beta   90.00
_cell.angle_gamma   90.00
#
_symmetry.space_group_name_H-M   'P 1'
#
loop_
_entity.id
_entity.type
_entity.pdbx_description
1 polymer ?
#
loop_
_entity_poly.entity_id
_entity_poly.type
_entity_poly.pdbx_seq_one_letter_code
_entity_poly.pdbx_strand_id
1 'polypeptide(L)'
;YETEMRMETLRRTPTGPGRKLGNGAELVPRENRFGTFEMEIVSVDHPDSIRSGEPLAITLGYHAPKRIDSPVFVVSITREDGTVCLDTNTLLSRTEVPDLIGEGKLRFLLDRLDLAAGQYFLDVGVFENEWKHAYDYHWHAHPFTVNGAPNHKGLVAPPSRWEMVG
;
A
#
# COMPACT_ATOMS: atom_id res chain seq x y z
N TYR A 1 -14.05 -5.10 15.12
CA TYR A 1 -13.98 -5.06 13.65
C TYR A 1 -12.57 -5.22 13.11
N GLU A 2 -11.67 -4.23 13.19
CA GLU A 2 -10.31 -4.36 12.59
C GLU A 2 -9.50 -5.52 13.18
N THR A 3 -9.53 -5.69 14.51
CA THR A 3 -8.89 -6.83 15.19
C THR A 3 -9.47 -8.17 14.73
N GLU A 4 -10.80 -8.26 14.54
CA GLU A 4 -11.47 -9.49 14.09
C GLU A 4 -11.11 -9.81 12.65
N MET A 5 -11.13 -8.82 11.75
CA MET A 5 -10.69 -8.94 10.36
C MET A 5 -9.24 -9.44 10.29
N ARG A 6 -8.34 -8.87 11.11
CA ARG A 6 -6.93 -9.29 11.15
C ARG A 6 -6.78 -10.74 11.63
N MET A 7 -7.49 -11.12 12.69
CA MET A 7 -7.48 -12.50 13.20
C MET A 7 -8.03 -13.48 12.16
N GLU A 8 -9.12 -13.12 11.48
CA GLU A 8 -9.73 -13.95 10.44
C GLU A 8 -8.81 -14.08 9.22
N THR A 9 -8.18 -12.98 8.80
CA THR A 9 -7.17 -12.97 7.74
C THR A 9 -6.02 -13.91 8.07
N LEU A 10 -5.45 -13.80 9.28
CA LEU A 10 -4.38 -14.69 9.74
C LEU A 10 -4.80 -16.16 9.75
N ARG A 11 -6.01 -16.45 10.26
CA ARG A 11 -6.58 -17.80 10.29
C ARG A 11 -6.69 -18.40 8.90
N ARG A 12 -7.10 -17.59 7.92
CA ARG A 12 -7.27 -17.99 6.51
C ARG A 12 -5.99 -18.00 5.71
N THR A 13 -4.94 -17.32 6.17
CA THR A 13 -3.67 -17.25 5.47
C THR A 13 -3.04 -18.65 5.42
N PRO A 14 -2.81 -19.25 4.25
CA PRO A 14 -2.21 -20.57 4.17
C PRO A 14 -0.73 -20.50 4.58
N THR A 15 -0.15 -21.65 4.92
CA THR A 15 1.31 -21.79 5.04
C THR A 15 1.89 -22.17 3.70
N GLY A 16 3.12 -21.73 3.42
CA GLY A 16 3.79 -22.04 2.17
C GLY A 16 5.15 -21.37 2.08
N PRO A 17 5.92 -21.65 1.01
CA PRO A 17 7.18 -20.98 0.78
C PRO A 17 6.97 -19.49 0.48
N GLY A 18 8.01 -18.70 0.70
CA GLY A 18 8.07 -17.32 0.24
C GLY A 18 8.05 -17.22 -1.28
N ARG A 19 7.53 -16.10 -1.80
CA ARG A 19 7.57 -15.73 -3.22
C ARG A 19 8.40 -14.46 -3.39
N LYS A 20 9.35 -14.49 -4.32
CA LYS A 20 10.05 -13.28 -4.76
C LYS A 20 9.30 -12.62 -5.91
N LEU A 21 9.06 -11.31 -5.79
CA LEU A 21 8.53 -10.49 -6.87
C LEU A 21 9.66 -10.01 -7.79
N GLY A 22 9.29 -9.52 -8.98
CA GLY A 22 10.25 -9.01 -9.97
C GLY A 22 11.09 -7.83 -9.49
N ASN A 23 10.61 -7.07 -8.50
CA ASN A 23 11.35 -5.97 -7.85
C ASN A 23 12.27 -6.45 -6.70
N GLY A 24 12.38 -7.76 -6.48
CA GLY A 24 13.23 -8.34 -5.44
C GLY A 24 12.58 -8.48 -4.06
N ALA A 25 11.37 -7.93 -3.84
CA ALA A 25 10.65 -8.11 -2.59
C ALA A 25 10.34 -9.60 -2.34
N GLU A 26 10.60 -10.07 -1.12
CA GLU A 26 10.29 -11.44 -0.69
C GLU A 26 9.05 -11.44 0.18
N LEU A 27 8.06 -12.23 -0.20
CA LEU A 27 6.76 -12.31 0.44
C LEU A 27 6.54 -13.70 1.02
N VAL A 28 6.55 -13.80 2.35
CA VAL A 28 6.39 -15.03 3.11
C VAL A 28 5.00 -15.04 3.79
N PRO A 29 4.14 -16.02 3.46
CA PRO A 29 2.84 -16.16 4.10
C PRO A 29 2.94 -16.20 5.62
N ARG A 30 2.09 -15.43 6.30
CA ARG A 30 2.03 -15.27 7.78
C ARG A 30 3.19 -14.51 8.42
N GLU A 31 4.14 -14.00 7.64
CA GLU A 31 5.22 -13.14 8.15
C GLU A 31 5.05 -11.70 7.66
N ASN A 32 5.02 -11.51 6.34
CA ASN A 32 4.86 -10.21 5.69
C ASN A 32 3.88 -10.25 4.51
N ARG A 33 3.23 -11.39 4.29
CA ARG A 33 2.12 -11.58 3.35
C ARG A 33 0.95 -12.30 4.03
N PHE A 34 -0.25 -11.77 3.89
CA PHE A 34 -1.44 -12.25 4.59
C PHE A 34 -2.66 -12.25 3.67
N GLY A 35 -3.56 -13.23 3.80
CA GLY A 35 -4.78 -13.30 3.01
C GLY A 35 -5.11 -14.70 2.52
N THR A 36 -6.31 -14.89 1.95
CA THR A 36 -6.76 -16.19 1.41
C THR A 36 -6.07 -16.59 0.12
N PHE A 37 -5.51 -15.63 -0.62
CA PHE A 37 -4.95 -15.77 -1.97
C PHE A 37 -5.97 -16.19 -3.03
N GLU A 38 -7.27 -15.96 -2.79
CA GLU A 38 -8.31 -16.12 -3.83
C GLU A 38 -8.16 -15.10 -4.96
N MET A 39 -7.53 -13.97 -4.65
CA MET A 39 -7.01 -12.95 -5.56
C MET A 39 -5.66 -12.50 -5.01
N GLU A 40 -4.71 -12.26 -5.90
CA GLU A 40 -3.33 -11.98 -5.52
C GLU A 40 -2.83 -10.69 -6.16
N ILE A 41 -1.99 -9.96 -5.42
CA ILE A 41 -1.18 -8.87 -5.97
C ILE A 41 0.10 -9.50 -6.52
N VAL A 42 0.25 -9.49 -7.85
CA VAL A 42 1.35 -10.16 -8.56
C VAL A 42 2.52 -9.23 -8.87
N SER A 43 2.31 -7.91 -8.84
CA SER A 43 3.38 -6.92 -9.00
C SER A 43 3.04 -5.61 -8.28
N VAL A 44 4.06 -4.96 -7.72
CA VAL A 44 3.97 -3.62 -7.14
C VAL A 44 5.06 -2.78 -7.79
N ASP A 45 4.66 -1.76 -8.54
CA ASP A 45 5.57 -0.83 -9.21
C ASP A 45 5.48 0.54 -8.54
N HIS A 46 6.61 0.99 -8.00
CA HIS A 46 6.81 2.28 -7.34
C HIS A 46 8.30 2.64 -7.47
N PRO A 47 8.69 3.93 -7.32
CA PRO A 47 10.09 4.30 -7.36
C PRO A 47 10.83 3.85 -6.09
N ASP A 48 12.10 3.44 -6.23
CA ASP A 48 12.99 3.16 -5.09
C ASP A 48 13.30 4.43 -4.28
N SER A 49 13.28 5.59 -4.94
CA SER A 49 13.47 6.88 -4.29
C SER A 49 12.69 8.00 -4.97
N ILE A 50 12.22 8.96 -4.18
CA ILE A 50 11.42 10.10 -4.63
C ILE A 50 11.82 11.36 -3.85
N ARG A 51 11.78 12.54 -4.46
CA ARG A 51 11.99 13.77 -3.68
C ARG A 51 10.68 14.18 -2.99
N SER A 52 10.78 14.69 -1.78
CA SER A 52 9.67 15.34 -1.09
C SER A 52 9.06 16.43 -1.98
N GLY A 53 7.74 16.42 -2.12
CA GLY A 53 7.00 17.32 -3.00
C GLY A 53 6.83 16.83 -4.45
N GLU A 54 7.39 15.68 -4.84
CA GLU A 54 7.13 15.08 -6.16
C GLU A 54 5.86 14.23 -6.16
N PRO A 55 5.20 14.05 -7.33
CA PRO A 55 4.08 13.13 -7.46
C PRO A 55 4.53 11.67 -7.33
N LEU A 56 3.75 10.86 -6.63
CA LEU A 56 3.97 9.43 -6.46
C LEU A 56 2.89 8.63 -7.19
N ALA A 57 3.30 7.68 -8.03
CA ALA A 57 2.41 6.71 -8.66
C ALA A 57 2.77 5.31 -8.19
N ILE A 58 1.77 4.55 -7.75
CA ILE A 58 1.89 3.16 -7.32
C ILE A 58 0.98 2.31 -8.18
N THR A 59 1.54 1.37 -8.94
CA THR A 59 0.76 0.45 -9.79
C THR A 59 0.76 -0.95 -9.21
N LEU A 60 -0.44 -1.46 -8.92
CA LEU A 60 -0.70 -2.81 -8.43
C LEU A 60 -1.15 -3.67 -9.61
N GLY A 61 -0.37 -4.68 -9.95
CA GLY A 61 -0.82 -5.76 -10.84
C GLY A 61 -1.51 -6.83 -10.01
N TYR A 62 -2.66 -7.32 -10.46
CA TYR A 62 -3.41 -8.36 -9.76
C TYR A 62 -3.76 -9.54 -10.68
N HIS A 63 -4.02 -10.68 -10.07
CA HIS A 63 -4.60 -11.86 -10.71
C HIS A 63 -5.75 -12.41 -9.85
N ALA A 64 -6.93 -12.53 -10.46
CA ALA A 64 -8.16 -13.04 -9.87
C ALA A 64 -8.62 -14.29 -10.65
N PRO A 65 -8.21 -15.51 -10.26
CA PRO A 65 -8.55 -16.75 -10.99
C PRO A 65 -10.06 -17.04 -11.04
N LYS A 66 -10.83 -16.44 -10.12
CA LYS A 66 -12.30 -16.46 -10.09
C LYS A 66 -12.80 -15.03 -9.96
N ARG A 67 -14.10 -14.83 -10.25
CA ARG A 67 -14.76 -13.54 -10.04
C ARG A 67 -14.65 -13.12 -8.57
N ILE A 68 -14.23 -11.88 -8.34
CA ILE A 68 -14.18 -11.20 -7.04
C ILE A 68 -15.12 -10.01 -7.09
N ASP A 69 -16.08 -9.95 -6.18
CA ASP A 69 -17.11 -8.92 -6.20
C ASP A 69 -16.61 -7.63 -5.53
N SER A 70 -16.46 -6.57 -6.33
CA SER A 70 -16.12 -5.21 -5.92
C SER A 70 -15.03 -5.11 -4.81
N PRO A 71 -13.83 -5.68 -5.00
CA PRO A 71 -12.81 -5.75 -3.96
C PRO A 71 -12.25 -4.38 -3.59
N VAL A 72 -11.74 -4.26 -2.36
CA VAL A 72 -11.21 -3.01 -1.82
C VAL A 72 -9.70 -3.03 -1.84
N PHE A 73 -9.10 -2.18 -2.68
CA PHE A 73 -7.65 -1.98 -2.68
C PHE A 73 -7.23 -0.96 -1.63
N VAL A 74 -6.15 -1.27 -0.91
CA VAL A 74 -5.54 -0.48 0.15
C VAL A 74 -4.10 -0.14 -0.22
N VAL A 75 -3.71 1.09 0.10
CA VAL A 75 -2.33 1.57 0.02
C VAL A 75 -2.02 2.35 1.30
N SER A 76 -0.94 1.98 1.98
CA SER A 76 -0.44 2.69 3.15
C SER A 76 1.04 3.00 2.99
N ILE A 77 1.47 4.16 3.50
CA ILE A 77 2.87 4.54 3.62
C ILE A 77 3.20 4.58 5.10
N THR A 78 4.19 3.80 5.52
CA THR A 78 4.58 3.64 6.93
C THR A 78 6.07 3.92 7.11
N ARG A 79 6.47 4.20 8.36
CA ARG A 79 7.88 4.20 8.76
C ARG A 79 8.31 2.80 9.20
N GLU A 80 9.61 2.62 9.38
CA GLU A 80 10.19 1.38 9.90
C GLU A 80 9.60 0.96 11.27
N ASP A 81 9.26 1.93 12.12
CA ASP A 81 8.61 1.67 13.42
C ASP A 81 7.09 1.35 13.32
N GLY A 82 6.54 1.27 12.11
CA GLY A 82 5.14 1.02 11.84
C GLY A 82 4.25 2.26 11.94
N THR A 83 4.80 3.46 12.16
CA THR A 83 4.01 4.70 12.17
C THR A 83 3.39 4.94 10.79
N VAL A 84 2.06 4.96 10.74
CA VAL A 84 1.30 5.26 9.53
C VAL A 84 1.43 6.74 9.18
N CYS A 85 1.94 7.03 7.98
CA CYS A 85 2.10 8.37 7.42
C CYS A 85 0.95 8.72 6.46
N LEU A 86 0.47 7.72 5.73
CA LEU A 86 -0.72 7.79 4.87
C LEU A 86 -1.38 6.42 4.89
N ASP A 87 -2.70 6.38 4.96
CA ASP A 87 -3.49 5.17 4.76
C ASP A 87 -4.73 5.54 3.95
N THR A 88 -4.96 4.81 2.86
CA THR A 88 -6.09 5.06 1.97
C THR A 88 -6.57 3.76 1.34
N ASN A 89 -7.80 3.81 0.86
CA ASN A 89 -8.37 2.71 0.11
C ASN A 89 -9.45 3.21 -0.85
N THR A 90 -9.80 2.35 -1.79
CA THR A 90 -10.79 2.64 -2.83
C THR A 90 -12.17 3.03 -2.29
N LEU A 91 -12.59 2.54 -1.11
CA LEU A 91 -13.85 2.97 -0.47
C LEU A 91 -13.74 4.38 0.10
N LEU A 92 -12.67 4.69 0.82
CA LEU A 92 -12.40 6.02 1.38
C LEU A 92 -12.29 7.08 0.28
N SER A 93 -11.64 6.75 -0.84
CA SER A 93 -11.52 7.63 -1.99
C SER A 93 -12.75 7.68 -2.89
N ARG A 94 -13.80 6.88 -2.60
CA ARG A 94 -15.00 6.72 -3.44
C ARG A 94 -14.67 6.34 -4.89
N THR A 95 -13.63 5.53 -5.05
CA THR A 95 -13.24 4.97 -6.33
C THR A 95 -14.05 3.71 -6.56
N GLU A 96 -14.87 3.70 -7.61
CA GLU A 96 -15.61 2.50 -8.02
C GLU A 96 -14.65 1.44 -8.56
N VAL A 97 -14.60 0.29 -7.88
CA VAL A 97 -13.91 -0.91 -8.35
C VAL A 97 -14.99 -1.91 -8.76
N PRO A 98 -15.10 -2.27 -10.05
CA PRO A 98 -16.09 -3.25 -10.50
C PRO A 98 -15.68 -4.66 -10.04
N ASP A 99 -16.54 -5.63 -10.31
CA ASP A 99 -16.17 -7.03 -10.14
C ASP A 99 -14.99 -7.39 -11.06
N LEU A 100 -14.01 -8.10 -10.51
CA LEU A 100 -12.76 -8.41 -11.20
C LEU A 100 -12.66 -9.90 -11.51
N ILE A 101 -12.12 -10.23 -12.68
CA ILE A 101 -11.79 -11.59 -13.11
C ILE A 101 -10.56 -11.55 -14.02
N GLY A 102 -9.67 -12.54 -13.90
CA GLY A 102 -8.43 -12.60 -14.65
C GLY A 102 -7.37 -11.62 -14.15
N GLU A 103 -6.51 -11.17 -15.06
CA GLU A 103 -5.41 -10.26 -14.74
C GLU A 103 -5.78 -8.80 -15.01
N GLY A 104 -5.21 -7.89 -14.23
CA GLY A 104 -5.35 -6.46 -14.47
C GLY A 104 -4.42 -5.62 -13.63
N LYS A 105 -4.60 -4.30 -13.73
CA LYS A 105 -3.80 -3.31 -13.00
C LYS A 105 -4.68 -2.22 -12.42
N LEU A 106 -4.34 -1.78 -11.22
CA LEU A 106 -4.92 -0.61 -10.57
C LEU A 106 -3.80 0.33 -10.17
N ARG A 107 -4.01 1.65 -10.27
CA ARG A 107 -3.00 2.64 -9.95
C ARG A 107 -3.52 3.63 -8.93
N PHE A 108 -2.77 3.83 -7.86
CA PHE A 108 -2.95 4.93 -6.93
C PHE A 108 -2.01 6.07 -7.33
N LEU A 109 -2.56 7.29 -7.36
CA LEU A 109 -1.84 8.51 -7.72
C LEU A 109 -1.92 9.48 -6.54
N LEU A 110 -0.77 9.95 -6.10
CA LEU A 110 -0.63 11.03 -5.14
C LEU A 110 0.04 12.20 -5.85
N ASP A 111 -0.70 13.30 -6.03
CA ASP A 111 -0.21 14.46 -6.77
C ASP A 111 1.04 15.08 -6.14
N ARG A 112 1.18 14.94 -4.82
CA ARG A 112 2.33 15.46 -4.07
C ARG A 112 2.62 14.66 -2.81
N LEU A 113 3.84 14.11 -2.69
CA LEU A 113 4.29 13.41 -1.49
C LEU A 113 5.03 14.37 -0.53
N ASP A 114 4.30 14.95 0.41
CA ASP A 114 4.84 15.90 1.39
C ASP A 114 5.34 15.20 2.67
N LEU A 115 6.26 14.24 2.53
CA LEU A 115 6.93 13.58 3.65
C LEU A 115 8.37 14.08 3.81
N ALA A 116 8.85 14.15 5.05
CA ALA A 116 10.24 14.47 5.32
C ALA A 116 11.18 13.36 4.84
N ALA A 117 12.44 13.71 4.55
CA ALA A 117 13.44 12.72 4.16
C ALA A 117 13.58 11.58 5.17
N GLY A 118 13.70 10.36 4.65
CA GLY A 118 13.77 9.15 5.46
C GLY A 118 13.46 7.89 4.67
N GLN A 119 13.53 6.77 5.36
CA GLN A 119 13.10 5.47 4.83
C GLN A 119 11.64 5.22 5.21
N TYR A 120 10.89 4.74 4.22
CA TYR A 120 9.48 4.42 4.33
C TYR A 120 9.20 3.06 3.71
N PHE A 121 8.08 2.48 4.06
CA PHE A 121 7.56 1.26 3.47
C PHE A 121 6.21 1.55 2.83
N LEU A 122 5.96 0.87 1.72
CA LEU A 122 4.67 0.81 1.07
C LEU A 122 4.00 -0.52 1.46
N ASP A 123 2.86 -0.42 2.12
CA ASP A 123 1.98 -1.54 2.41
C ASP A 123 0.83 -1.54 1.39
N VAL A 124 0.53 -2.70 0.82
CA VAL A 124 -0.51 -2.81 -0.22
C VAL A 124 -1.38 -4.01 0.06
N GLY A 125 -2.67 -3.87 -0.21
CA GLY A 125 -3.59 -4.98 -0.04
C GLY A 125 -4.83 -4.91 -0.90
N VAL A 126 -5.50 -6.05 -0.96
CA VAL A 126 -6.82 -6.21 -1.54
C VAL A 126 -7.68 -7.01 -0.58
N PHE A 127 -8.83 -6.46 -0.21
CA PHE A 127 -9.72 -6.96 0.82
C PHE A 127 -11.10 -7.27 0.26
N GLU A 128 -11.81 -8.18 0.92
CA GLU A 128 -13.23 -8.38 0.66
C GLU A 128 -14.03 -7.11 1.00
N ASN A 129 -15.11 -6.87 0.27
CA ASN A 129 -15.82 -5.58 0.23
C ASN A 129 -16.50 -5.16 1.54
N GLU A 130 -16.75 -6.09 2.45
CA GLU A 130 -17.25 -5.88 3.81
C GLU A 130 -16.15 -6.12 4.85
N TRP A 131 -14.88 -6.00 4.45
CA TRP A 131 -13.66 -6.20 5.25
C TRP A 131 -13.68 -7.45 6.12
N LYS A 132 -14.27 -8.55 5.65
CA LYS A 132 -14.27 -9.81 6.42
C LYS A 132 -12.86 -10.40 6.54
N HIS A 133 -12.05 -10.23 5.50
CA HIS A 133 -10.67 -10.72 5.42
C HIS A 133 -9.90 -10.04 4.28
N ALA A 134 -8.58 -10.15 4.29
CA ALA A 134 -7.75 -9.84 3.12
C ALA A 134 -7.77 -11.01 2.12
N TYR A 135 -7.84 -10.70 0.83
CA TYR A 135 -7.48 -11.64 -0.22
C TYR A 135 -5.95 -11.75 -0.31
N ASP A 136 -5.26 -10.61 -0.33
CA ASP A 136 -3.80 -10.55 -0.31
C ASP A 136 -3.34 -9.20 0.25
N TYR A 137 -2.42 -9.22 1.21
CA TYR A 137 -1.91 -8.05 1.90
C TYR A 137 -0.41 -8.21 2.13
N HIS A 138 0.37 -7.25 1.64
CA HIS A 138 1.81 -7.17 1.80
C HIS A 138 2.14 -6.12 2.86
N TRP A 139 2.83 -6.52 3.92
CA TRP A 139 3.21 -5.65 5.03
C TRP A 139 4.73 -5.51 5.11
N HIS A 140 5.25 -4.28 5.13
CA HIS A 140 6.67 -3.94 5.22
C HIS A 140 7.54 -4.66 4.19
N ALA A 141 7.00 -4.88 2.98
CA ALA A 141 7.68 -5.63 1.93
C ALA A 141 8.29 -4.74 0.82
N HIS A 142 7.90 -3.47 0.74
CA HIS A 142 8.24 -2.57 -0.37
C HIS A 142 8.87 -1.27 0.17
N PRO A 143 10.19 -1.24 0.43
CA PRO A 143 10.87 -0.06 0.94
C PRO A 143 11.09 0.99 -0.15
N PHE A 144 11.03 2.26 0.20
CA PHE A 144 11.47 3.36 -0.66
C PHE A 144 12.01 4.54 0.16
N THR A 145 12.87 5.34 -0.44
CA THR A 145 13.50 6.49 0.21
C THR A 145 12.86 7.80 -0.23
N VAL A 146 12.45 8.63 0.73
CA VAL A 146 12.11 10.03 0.46
C VAL A 146 13.37 10.88 0.67
N ASN A 147 13.70 11.68 -0.33
CA ASN A 147 14.86 12.57 -0.35
C ASN A 147 14.46 14.05 -0.21
N GLY A 148 15.41 14.90 0.15
CA GLY A 148 15.23 16.35 0.24
C GLY A 148 14.96 16.84 1.66
N ALA A 149 15.53 18.00 2.00
CA ALA A 149 15.38 18.60 3.32
C ALA A 149 14.36 19.76 3.25
N PRO A 150 13.18 19.64 3.89
CA PRO A 150 12.32 20.80 4.09
C PRO A 150 13.04 21.86 4.95
N ASN A 151 12.69 23.13 4.79
CA ASN A 151 13.22 24.23 5.61
C ASN A 151 12.61 24.27 7.03
N HIS A 152 12.05 23.15 7.49
CA HIS A 152 11.36 22.99 8.76
C HIS A 152 11.55 21.57 9.29
N LYS A 153 11.17 21.35 10.55
CA LYS A 153 11.22 20.03 11.20
C LYS A 153 9.81 19.44 11.26
N GLY A 154 9.69 18.13 11.03
CA GLY A 154 8.41 17.42 11.14
C GLY A 154 8.40 16.13 10.32
N LEU A 155 7.39 15.28 10.53
CA LEU A 155 7.10 14.14 9.65
C LEU A 155 6.56 14.63 8.30
N VAL A 156 5.64 15.59 8.35
CA VAL A 156 5.08 16.22 7.16
C VAL A 156 6.00 17.34 6.66
N ALA A 157 6.17 17.40 5.35
CA ALA A 157 7.01 18.36 4.64
C ALA A 157 6.19 19.25 3.68
N PRO A 158 5.11 19.91 4.14
CA PRO A 158 4.30 20.73 3.24
C PRO A 158 5.13 21.93 2.74
N PRO A 159 4.85 22.42 1.52
CA PRO A 159 5.40 23.68 1.05
C PRO A 159 4.99 24.81 2.00
N SER A 160 5.98 25.54 2.49
CA SER A 160 5.80 26.64 3.43
C SER A 160 6.68 27.82 3.05
N ARG A 161 6.22 29.03 3.39
CA ARG A 161 6.97 30.27 3.21
C ARG A 161 6.62 31.24 4.33
N TRP A 162 7.58 32.08 4.70
CA TRP A 162 7.34 33.26 5.52
C TRP A 162 7.09 34.45 4.60
N GLU A 163 6.11 35.28 4.95
CA GLU A 163 5.77 36.51 4.24
C GLU A 163 5.66 37.63 5.28
N MET A 164 6.36 38.74 5.06
CA MET A 164 6.22 39.93 5.87
C MET A 164 5.06 40.75 5.31
N VAL A 165 4.03 40.97 6.12
CA VAL A 165 2.88 41.81 5.76
C VAL A 165 2.96 43.09 6.58
N GLY A 166 2.87 44.25 5.90
CA GLY A 166 2.83 45.58 6.48
C GLY A 166 1.75 46.42 5.84
#